data_AF-A0A3C1KJ46-F1
#
_entry.id   AF-A0A3C1KJ46-F1
#
_cell.length_a   1.000
_cell.length_b   1.000
_cell.length_c   1.000
_cell.angle_alpha   90.00
_cell.angle_beta   90.00
_cell.angle_gamma   90.00
#
_symmetry.space_group_name_H-M   'P 1'
#
loop_
_entity.id
_entity.type
_entity.pdbx_description
1 polymer ?
#
loop_
_entity_poly.entity_id
_entity_poly.type
_entity_poly.pdbx_seq_one_letter_code
_entity_poly.pdbx_strand_id
1 'polypeptide(L)' 'KPVIDSSYPLEQLADAFRHQESQQHFGKICLDIGG' A
#
# COMPACT_ATOMS: atom_id res chain seq x y z
N LYS A 1 -8.54 14.44 -6.45
CA LYS A 1 -8.68 12.97 -6.54
C LYS A 1 -7.36 12.38 -6.03
N PRO A 2 -7.33 11.53 -4.99
CA PRO A 2 -6.08 10.93 -4.53
C PRO A 2 -5.49 10.02 -5.61
N VAL A 3 -4.18 10.06 -5.78
CA VAL A 3 -3.46 9.11 -6.64
C VAL A 3 -3.12 7.89 -5.79
N ILE A 4 -3.69 6.76 -6.17
CA ILE A 4 -3.39 5.46 -5.56
C ILE A 4 -2.17 4.89 -6.28
N ASP A 5 -1.16 4.55 -5.49
CA ASP A 5 0.05 3.89 -5.96
C ASP A 5 -0.17 2.38 -6.08
N SER A 6 -0.63 1.78 -4.97
CA SER A 6 -0.72 0.34 -4.78
C SER A 6 -1.76 0.02 -3.69
N SER A 7 -2.35 -1.17 -3.78
CA SER A 7 -3.29 -1.70 -2.79
C SER A 7 -2.83 -3.08 -2.33
N TYR A 8 -2.92 -3.33 -1.02
CA TYR A 8 -2.54 -4.60 -0.40
C TYR A 8 -3.69 -5.11 0.48
N PRO A 9 -3.95 -6.42 0.52
CA PRO A 9 -4.85 -6.97 1.53
C PRO A 9 -4.22 -6.83 2.92
N LEU A 10 -5.04 -6.78 3.98
CA LEU A 10 -4.57 -6.55 5.36
C LEU A 10 -3.53 -7.61 5.81
N GLU A 11 -3.64 -8.84 5.33
CA GLU A 11 -2.69 -9.94 5.61
C GLU A 11 -1.29 -9.66 5.07
N GLN A 12 -1.17 -8.78 4.07
CA GLN A 12 0.09 -8.35 3.44
C GLN A 12 0.56 -6.98 3.94
N LEU A 13 0.13 -6.56 5.14
CA LEU A 13 0.55 -5.29 5.75
C LEU A 13 2.08 -5.12 5.80
N ALA A 14 2.82 -6.21 6.02
CA ALA A 14 4.28 -6.16 6.01
C ALA A 14 4.85 -5.76 4.64
N ASP A 15 4.27 -6.23 3.55
CA ASP A 15 4.70 -5.88 2.19
C ASP A 15 4.34 -4.43 1.84
N ALA A 16 3.17 -3.97 2.27
CA ALA A 16 2.78 -2.57 2.14
C ALA A 16 3.79 -1.63 2.83
N PHE A 17 4.28 -2.00 4.02
CA PHE A 17 5.31 -1.22 4.71
C PHE A 17 6.68 -1.29 4.03
N ARG A 18 7.11 -2.45 3.53
CA ARG A 18 8.37 -2.57 2.77
C ARG A 18 8.35 -1.68 1.52
N HIS A 19 7.22 -1.66 0.81
CA HIS A 19 7.03 -0.79 -0.35
C HIS A 19 7.11 0.69 0.03
N GLN A 20 6.49 1.08 1.15
CA GLN A 20 6.59 2.44 1.68
C GLN A 20 8.05 2.82 2.05
N GLU A 21 8.74 1.93 2.78
CA GLU A 21 10.11 2.14 3.27
C GLU A 21 11.10 2.32 2.11
N SER A 22 10.88 1.62 0.99
CA SER A 22 11.71 1.73 -0.20
C SER A 22 11.71 3.12 -0.85
N GLN A 23 10.75 3.99 -0.51
CA GLN A 23 10.50 5.29 -1.16
C GLN A 23 10.25 5.19 -2.67
N GLN A 24 9.86 4.01 -3.18
CA GLN A 24 9.55 3.79 -4.60
C GLN A 24 8.07 4.01 -4.94
N HIS A 25 7.23 4.30 -3.95
CA HIS A 25 5.80 4.54 -4.16
C HIS A 25 5.52 5.96 -4.69
N PHE A 26 4.58 6.08 -5.61
CA PHE A 26 4.04 7.34 -6.10
C PHE A 26 2.59 7.54 -5.65
N GLY A 27 2.41 8.32 -4.58
CA GLY A 27 1.08 8.58 -4.03
C GLY A 27 0.77 7.67 -2.84
N LYS A 28 -0.48 7.21 -2.75
CA LYS A 28 -1.02 6.54 -1.56
C LYS A 28 -0.98 5.01 -1.69
N ILE A 29 -0.46 4.36 -0.66
CA ILE A 29 -0.56 2.92 -0.46
C ILE A 29 -1.87 2.66 0.31
N CYS A 30 -2.74 1.81 -0.22
CA CYS A 30 -4.04 1.47 0.36
C CYS A 30 -4.05 0.05 0.93
N LEU A 31 -4.86 -0.15 1.97
CA LEU A 31 -5.09 -1.46 2.59
C LEU A 31 -6.55 -1.84 2.43
N ASP A 32 -6.79 -3.08 2.01
CA ASP A 32 -8.12 -3.66 1.85
C ASP A 32 -8.47 -4.51 3.09
N ILE A 33 -9.57 -4.14 3.77
CA ILE A 33 -10.02 -4.76 5.04
C ILE A 33 -11.08 -5.86 4.80
N GLY A 34 -11.53 -6.04 3.55
CA GLY A 34 -12.67 -6.89 3.18
C GLY A 34 -12.30 -8.20 2.48
N GLY A 35 -11.13 -8.77 2.77
CA GLY A 35 -10.75 -10.12 2.33
C GLY A 35 -11.57 -11.21 3.00
#